data_AF-A0A091BD41-F1
#
_entry.id   AF-A0A091BD41-F1
#
_cell.length_a   1.000
_cell.length_b   1.000
_cell.length_c   1.000
_cell.angle_alpha   90.00
_cell.angle_beta   90.00
_cell.angle_gamma   90.00
#
_symmetry.space_group_name_H-M   'P 1'
#
loop_
_entity.id
_entity.type
_entity.pdbx_description
1 polymer ?
#
loop_
_entity_poly.entity_id
_entity_poly.type
_entity_poly.pdbx_seq_one_letter_code
_entity_poly.pdbx_strand_id
1 'polypeptide(L)'
;MPREHSSGQHRRLGKITKRGDGYLRTLLIHGGRAILRSAAMRRRAGRELEPLQAWALDVQQRQGHNKAAVAVANKLARRLWAIDRHGAAFDPKHISRKP
;
A
#
# COMPACT_ATOMS: atom_id res chain seq x y z
N MET A 1 -25.47 -25.58 4.96
CA MET A 1 -24.77 -26.12 3.77
C MET A 1 -23.66 -25.15 3.37
N PRO A 2 -22.36 -25.49 3.52
CA PRO A 2 -21.27 -24.54 3.26
C PRO A 2 -20.92 -24.51 1.76
N ARG A 3 -20.82 -23.30 1.20
CA ARG A 3 -20.38 -23.07 -0.18
C ARG A 3 -18.94 -22.58 -0.16
N GLU A 4 -18.04 -23.43 -0.64
CA GLU A 4 -16.64 -23.13 -0.84
C GLU A 4 -16.48 -22.17 -2.04
N HIS A 5 -15.76 -21.08 -1.84
CA HIS A 5 -15.28 -20.21 -2.92
C HIS A 5 -13.75 -20.17 -2.87
N SER A 6 -13.13 -21.22 -3.38
CA SER A 6 -11.73 -21.16 -3.77
C SER A 6 -11.63 -20.37 -5.08
N SER A 7 -10.87 -19.27 -5.09
CA SER A 7 -10.42 -18.66 -6.34
C SER A 7 -8.90 -18.50 -6.29
N GLY A 8 -8.25 -19.20 -7.22
CA GLY A 8 -6.81 -19.40 -7.25
C GLY A 8 -5.98 -18.13 -7.39
N GLN A 9 -4.78 -18.21 -6.80
CA GLN A 9 -3.49 -17.60 -7.18
C GLN A 9 -3.36 -16.10 -7.47
N HIS A 10 -4.38 -15.27 -7.32
CA HIS A 10 -4.19 -13.81 -7.27
C HIS A 10 -4.34 -13.27 -5.85
N ARG A 11 -3.21 -12.94 -5.21
CA ARG A 11 -3.20 -12.18 -3.96
C ARG A 11 -3.71 -10.76 -4.22
N ARG A 12 -5.03 -10.59 -4.15
CA ARG A 12 -5.66 -9.28 -4.00
C ARG A 12 -5.33 -8.76 -2.61
N LEU A 13 -4.59 -7.66 -2.57
CA LEU A 13 -4.56 -6.74 -1.44
C LEU A 13 -6.02 -6.39 -1.06
N GLY A 14 -6.53 -6.92 0.06
CA GLY A 14 -7.89 -6.67 0.56
C GLY A 14 -8.16 -5.19 0.83
N LYS A 15 -9.42 -4.76 0.93
CA LYS A 15 -9.75 -3.33 1.16
C LYS A 15 -9.27 -2.89 2.55
N ILE A 16 -8.92 -1.60 2.71
CA ILE A 16 -8.84 -0.99 4.06
C ILE A 16 -10.23 -1.18 4.68
N THR A 17 -10.30 -1.98 5.74
CA THR A 17 -11.54 -2.49 6.33
C THR A 17 -12.53 -1.35 6.57
N LYS A 18 -13.82 -1.53 6.22
CA LYS A 18 -14.88 -0.56 6.57
C LYS A 18 -15.11 -0.47 8.09
N ARG A 19 -14.79 -1.55 8.82
CA ARG A 19 -14.65 -1.59 10.29
C ARG A 19 -13.28 -1.01 10.67
N GLY A 20 -13.27 0.20 11.23
CA GLY A 20 -12.08 0.98 11.56
C GLY A 20 -12.33 2.48 11.34
N ASP A 21 -11.49 3.33 11.91
CA ASP A 21 -11.64 4.79 11.86
C ASP A 21 -11.59 5.32 10.41
N GLY A 22 -12.68 6.00 10.00
CA GLY A 22 -12.78 6.65 8.68
C GLY A 22 -11.81 7.81 8.50
N TYR A 23 -11.43 8.47 9.58
CA TYR A 23 -10.43 9.53 9.58
C TYR A 23 -9.04 8.97 9.28
N LEU A 24 -8.63 7.89 9.95
CA LEU A 24 -7.37 7.20 9.66
C LEU A 24 -7.28 6.73 8.20
N ARG A 25 -8.36 6.17 7.64
CA ARG A 25 -8.40 5.80 6.21
C ARG A 25 -8.16 7.01 5.31
N THR A 26 -8.80 8.13 5.63
CA THR A 26 -8.67 9.38 4.88
C THR A 26 -7.22 9.87 4.93
N LEU A 27 -6.63 9.94 6.11
CA LEU A 27 -5.23 10.32 6.30
C LEU A 27 -4.27 9.43 5.50
N LEU A 28 -4.45 8.10 5.56
CA LEU A 28 -3.61 7.16 4.81
C LEU A 28 -3.74 7.35 3.29
N ILE A 29 -4.93 7.65 2.77
CA ILE A 29 -5.14 7.93 1.35
C ILE A 29 -4.47 9.25 0.95
N HIS A 30 -4.57 10.30 1.78
CA HIS A 30 -3.84 11.55 1.55
C HIS A 30 -2.32 11.34 1.56
N GLY A 31 -1.81 10.54 2.51
CA GLY A 31 -0.41 10.12 2.53
C GLY A 31 -0.02 9.35 1.26
N GLY A 32 -0.88 8.46 0.77
CA GLY A 32 -0.69 7.76 -0.49
C GLY A 32 -0.56 8.71 -1.70
N ARG A 33 -1.39 9.76 -1.77
CA ARG A 33 -1.29 10.81 -2.80
C ARG A 33 0.02 11.59 -2.69
N ALA A 34 0.43 11.95 -1.47
CA ALA A 34 1.70 12.65 -1.22
C ALA A 34 2.90 11.80 -1.67
N ILE A 35 2.88 10.49 -1.40
CA ILE A 35 3.92 9.56 -1.86
C ILE A 35 3.96 9.48 -3.39
N LEU A 36 2.82 9.38 -4.07
CA LEU A 36 2.78 9.38 -5.54
C LEU A 36 3.33 10.67 -6.13
N ARG A 37 2.98 11.83 -5.55
CA ARG A 37 3.50 13.13 -5.97
C ARG A 37 5.01 13.21 -5.76
N SER A 38 5.50 12.81 -4.58
CA SER A 38 6.93 12.77 -4.26
C SER A 38 7.69 11.83 -5.20
N ALA A 39 7.17 10.63 -5.46
CA ALA A 39 7.75 9.67 -6.39
C ALA A 39 7.86 10.24 -7.81
N ALA A 40 6.80 10.89 -8.31
CA ALA A 40 6.82 11.51 -9.62
C ALA A 40 7.85 12.65 -9.71
N MET A 41 7.97 13.48 -8.67
CA MET A 41 8.98 14.55 -8.61
C MET A 41 10.40 13.99 -8.58
N ARG A 42 10.68 12.96 -7.76
CA ARG A 42 11.99 12.32 -7.70
C ARG A 42 12.38 11.69 -9.03
N ARG A 43 11.45 11.01 -9.71
CA ARG A 43 11.67 10.44 -11.04
C ARG A 43 12.02 11.51 -12.07
N ARG A 44 11.32 12.64 -12.08
CA ARG A 44 11.62 13.78 -12.97
C ARG A 44 12.98 14.39 -12.69
N ALA A 45 13.39 14.43 -11.42
CA ALA A 45 14.70 14.92 -11.00
C ALA A 45 15.84 13.90 -11.18
N GLY A 46 15.60 12.74 -11.82
CA GLY A 46 16.60 11.69 -12.01
C GLY A 46 17.11 11.04 -10.70
N ARG A 47 16.39 11.22 -9.59
CA ARG A 47 16.77 10.67 -8.28
C ARG A 47 16.32 9.22 -8.17
N GLU A 48 17.08 8.44 -7.40
CA GLU A 48 16.70 7.08 -7.05
C GLU A 48 15.34 7.04 -6.33
N LEU A 49 14.53 6.07 -6.74
CA LEU A 49 13.20 5.82 -6.20
C LEU A 49 13.27 4.70 -5.18
N GLU A 50 12.67 4.94 -4.01
CA GLU A 50 12.46 3.86 -3.04
C GLU A 50 11.60 2.74 -3.65
N PRO A 51 11.76 1.47 -3.22
CA PRO A 51 10.98 0.35 -3.75
C PRO A 51 9.46 0.57 -3.69
N LEU A 52 8.98 1.25 -2.63
CA LEU A 52 7.57 1.63 -2.50
C LEU A 52 7.14 2.65 -3.56
N GLN A 53 7.99 3.64 -3.84
CA GLN A 53 7.73 4.71 -4.80
C GLN A 53 7.73 4.19 -6.24
N ALA A 54 8.72 3.36 -6.59
CA ALA A 54 8.78 2.69 -7.89
C ALA A 54 7.53 1.82 -8.12
N TRP A 55 7.17 0.98 -7.15
CA TRP A 55 5.95 0.18 -7.20
C TRP A 55 4.67 1.04 -7.28
N ALA A 56 4.61 2.16 -6.55
CA ALA A 56 3.45 3.05 -6.58
C ALA A 56 3.25 3.68 -7.96
N LEU A 57 4.34 4.11 -8.63
CA LEU A 57 4.28 4.65 -9.98
C LEU A 57 3.86 3.60 -11.02
N ASP A 58 4.33 2.36 -10.88
CA ASP A 58 3.90 1.25 -11.73
C ASP A 58 2.40 0.93 -11.56
N VAL A 59 1.90 0.90 -10.32
CA VAL A 59 0.45 0.76 -10.06
C VAL A 59 -0.34 1.94 -10.64
N GLN A 60 0.18 3.17 -10.53
CA GLN A 60 -0.45 4.35 -11.12
C GLN A 60 -0.53 4.25 -12.64
N GLN A 61 0.53 3.78 -13.30
CA GLN A 61 0.55 3.59 -14.75
C GLN A 61 -0.49 2.55 -15.19
N ARG A 62 -0.65 1.46 -14.44
CA ARG A 62 -1.57 0.37 -14.79
C ARG A 62 -3.04 0.63 -14.45
N GLN A 63 -3.31 1.36 -13.36
CA GLN A 63 -4.66 1.45 -12.78
C GLN A 63 -5.17 2.87 -12.52
N GLY A 64 -4.34 3.89 -12.72
CA GLY A 64 -4.69 5.29 -12.50
C GLY A 64 -4.43 5.78 -11.07
N HIS A 65 -4.40 7.12 -10.93
CA HIS A 65 -3.91 7.81 -9.74
C HIS A 65 -4.67 7.45 -8.45
N ASN A 66 -6.00 7.51 -8.46
CA ASN A 66 -6.80 7.25 -7.27
C ASN A 66 -6.68 5.80 -6.78
N LYS A 67 -6.65 4.83 -7.70
CA LYS A 67 -6.46 3.41 -7.35
C LYS A 67 -5.06 3.18 -6.79
N ALA A 68 -4.04 3.83 -7.34
CA ALA A 68 -2.69 3.77 -6.81
C ALA A 68 -2.59 4.38 -5.40
N ALA A 69 -3.23 5.52 -5.14
CA ALA A 69 -3.23 6.14 -3.81
C ALA A 69 -3.83 5.20 -2.75
N VAL A 70 -4.95 4.56 -3.07
CA VAL A 70 -5.59 3.56 -2.19
C VAL A 70 -4.70 2.32 -2.01
N ALA A 71 -4.03 1.86 -3.07
CA ALA A 71 -3.11 0.73 -2.99
C ALA A 71 -1.90 1.01 -2.09
N VAL A 72 -1.33 2.22 -2.18
CA VAL A 72 -0.26 2.68 -1.29
C VAL A 72 -0.75 2.74 0.15
N ALA A 73 -1.91 3.38 0.39
CA ALA A 73 -2.52 3.47 1.72
C ALA A 73 -2.71 2.09 2.36
N ASN A 74 -3.21 1.12 1.59
CA ASN A 74 -3.39 -0.25 2.06
C ASN A 74 -2.06 -0.95 2.37
N LYS A 75 -1.04 -0.76 1.53
CA LYS A 75 0.30 -1.32 1.80
C LYS A 75 0.90 -0.73 3.09
N LEU A 76 0.72 0.56 3.33
CA LEU A 76 1.14 1.23 4.57
C LEU A 76 0.36 0.73 5.79
N ALA A 77 -0.96 0.62 5.68
CA ALA A 77 -1.81 0.10 6.75
C ALA A 77 -1.36 -1.29 7.22
N ARG A 78 -0.99 -2.18 6.29
CA ARG A 78 -0.48 -3.52 6.63
C ARG A 78 0.89 -3.49 7.30
N ARG A 79 1.76 -2.54 6.95
CA ARG A 79 3.04 -2.33 7.65
C ARG A 79 2.80 -1.85 9.08
N LEU A 80 1.94 -0.84 9.26
CA LEU A 80 1.56 -0.32 10.58
C LEU A 80 0.94 -1.41 11.45
N TRP A 81 0.03 -2.21 10.90
CA TRP A 81 -0.55 -3.34 11.61
C TRP A 81 0.49 -4.38 12.03
N ALA A 82 1.45 -4.72 11.16
CA ALA A 82 2.52 -5.66 11.50
C ALA A 82 3.43 -5.10 12.60
N ILE A 83 3.76 -3.81 12.54
CA ILE A 83 4.54 -3.10 13.56
C ILE A 83 3.84 -3.15 14.92
N ASP A 84 2.55 -2.78 14.95
CA ASP A 84 1.71 -2.80 16.14
C ASP A 84 1.55 -4.21 16.72
N ARG A 85 1.25 -5.20 15.85
CA ARG A 85 1.02 -6.60 16.24
C ARG A 85 2.27 -7.29 16.77
N HIS A 86 3.44 -7.00 16.20
CA HIS A 86 4.69 -7.70 16.49
C HIS A 86 5.66 -6.88 17.35
N GLY A 87 5.34 -5.62 17.70
CA GLY A 87 6.24 -4.73 18.42
C GLY A 87 7.55 -4.41 17.67
N ALA A 88 7.58 -4.64 16.35
CA ALA A 88 8.78 -4.50 15.54
C ALA A 88 8.96 -3.06 15.05
N ALA A 89 10.20 -2.56 14.99
CA ALA A 89 10.49 -1.23 14.45
C ALA A 89 10.08 -1.12 12.97
N PHE A 90 9.71 0.09 12.53
CA PHE A 90 9.38 0.35 11.13
C PHE A 90 10.61 0.14 10.23
N ASP A 91 10.54 -0.84 9.34
CA ASP A 91 11.54 -1.06 8.29
C ASP A 91 10.97 -0.61 6.91
N PRO A 92 11.51 0.47 6.31
CA PRO A 92 11.06 0.97 5.00
C PRO A 92 11.28 -0.04 3.87
N LYS A 93 12.30 -0.88 3.99
CA LYS A 93 12.68 -1.94 3.04
C LYS A 93 11.99 -3.26 3.36
N HIS A 94 11.12 -3.33 4.37
CA HIS A 94 10.42 -4.55 4.74
C HIS A 94 9.65 -5.13 3.54
N ILE A 95 10.14 -6.29 3.08
CA ILE A 95 9.48 -7.17 2.14
C ILE A 95 8.82 -8.24 3.00
N SER A 96 7.48 -8.34 2.91
CA SER A 96 6.70 -9.35 3.64
C SER A 96 7.14 -10.74 3.17
N ARG A 97 8.09 -11.35 3.89
CA ARG A 97 8.48 -12.75 3.71
C ARG A 97 7.41 -13.62 4.35
N LYS A 98 6.93 -14.60 3.57
CA LYS A 98 5.93 -15.58 4.02
C LYS A 98 6.61 -16.52 5.04
N PRO A 99 5.92 -16.99 6.09
CA PRO A 99 6.28 -18.26 6.72
C PRO A 99 6.12 -19.41 5.72
#